data_AF-A0A3D2H8L2-F1
#
_entry.id   AF-A0A3D2H8L2-F1
#
_cell.length_a   1.000
_cell.length_b   1.000
_cell.length_c   1.000
_cell.angle_alpha   90.00
_cell.angle_beta   90.00
_cell.angle_gamma   90.00
#
_symmetry.space_group_name_H-M   'P 1'
#
loop_
_entity.id
_entity.type
_entity.pdbx_description
1 polymer ?
#
loop_
_entity_poly.entity_id
_entity_poly.type
_entity_poly.pdbx_seq_one_letter_code
_entity_poly.pdbx_strand_id
1 'polypeptide(L)'
;MIEPASLGNFFTIFFTSAMVIMLGALYALLFAFSRLRGDKRLMPLAYLSYAGLLIAALFLADAANLLKHPFWATIVAFMLGGYLLAPHAIWHLCVGTHGAEQVEPAPLKDF
;
A
#
# COMPACT_ATOMS: atom_id res chain seq x y z
N MET A 1 -5.25 21.83 -28.80
CA MET A 1 -6.08 22.51 -27.78
C MET A 1 -6.36 21.45 -26.72
N ILE A 2 -5.88 21.63 -25.49
CA ILE A 2 -6.19 20.74 -24.37
C ILE A 2 -7.62 21.09 -23.98
N GLU A 3 -8.58 20.23 -24.31
CA GLU A 3 -9.92 20.37 -23.73
C GLU A 3 -9.75 20.31 -22.21
N PRO A 4 -10.37 21.24 -21.44
CA PRO A 4 -10.45 21.05 -20.00
C PRO A 4 -11.06 19.67 -19.82
N ALA A 5 -10.34 18.78 -19.14
CA ALA A 5 -10.77 17.39 -18.92
C ALA A 5 -12.28 17.39 -18.77
N SER A 6 -12.99 16.72 -19.70
CA SER A 6 -14.45 16.69 -19.66
C SER A 6 -14.86 16.41 -18.22
N LEU A 7 -15.85 17.13 -17.68
CA LEU A 7 -16.13 17.11 -16.23
C LEU A 7 -16.19 15.68 -15.65
N GLY A 8 -16.64 14.72 -16.46
CA GLY A 8 -16.60 13.29 -16.15
C GLY A 8 -15.21 12.71 -15.85
N ASN A 9 -14.19 13.04 -16.65
CA ASN A 9 -12.82 12.59 -16.39
C ASN A 9 -12.25 13.19 -15.10
N PHE A 10 -12.58 14.45 -14.78
CA PHE A 10 -12.14 15.07 -13.53
C PHE A 10 -12.69 14.32 -12.30
N PHE A 11 -14.01 14.10 -12.24
CA PHE A 11 -14.61 13.39 -11.12
C PHE A 11 -14.14 11.95 -11.02
N THR A 12 -14.00 11.23 -12.14
CA THR A 12 -13.47 9.86 -12.12
C THR A 12 -12.06 9.83 -11.56
N ILE A 13 -11.16 10.70 -12.05
CA ILE A 13 -9.78 10.77 -11.54
C ILE A 13 -9.77 11.13 -10.05
N PHE A 14 -10.58 12.11 -9.63
CA PHE A 14 -10.68 12.55 -8.24
C PHE A 14 -11.15 11.42 -7.30
N PHE A 15 -12.29 10.79 -7.61
CA PHE A 15 -12.87 9.74 -6.76
C PHE A 15 -12.01 8.48 -6.76
N THR A 16 -11.46 8.07 -7.91
CA THR A 16 -10.58 6.91 -7.97
C THR A 16 -9.27 7.15 -7.21
N SER A 17 -8.70 8.36 -7.29
CA SER A 17 -7.53 8.75 -6.47
C SER A 17 -7.84 8.71 -4.98
N ALA A 18 -8.99 9.25 -4.56
CA ALA A 18 -9.41 9.20 -3.16
C ALA A 18 -9.61 7.75 -2.67
N MET A 19 -10.22 6.89 -3.50
CA MET A 19 -10.38 5.46 -3.21
C MET A 19 -9.05 4.75 -3.08
N VAL A 20 -8.07 5.04 -3.96
CA VAL A 20 -6.71 4.49 -3.86
C VAL A 20 -6.09 4.82 -2.50
N ILE A 21 -6.16 6.08 -2.05
CA ILE A 21 -5.60 6.48 -0.75
C ILE A 21 -6.32 5.78 0.40
N MET A 22 -7.66 5.81 0.41
CA MET A 22 -8.47 5.24 1.48
C MET A 22 -8.30 3.72 1.60
N LEU A 23 -8.31 2.99 0.48
CA LEU A 23 -8.17 1.54 0.45
C LEU A 23 -6.73 1.09 0.73
N GLY A 24 -5.74 1.89 0.32
CA GLY A 24 -4.34 1.67 0.66
C GLY A 24 -4.08 1.84 2.15
N ALA A 25 -4.60 2.91 2.75
CA ALA A 25 -4.51 3.14 4.20
C ALA A 25 -5.26 2.06 4.99
N LEU A 26 -6.47 1.70 4.56
CA LEU A 26 -7.26 0.64 5.19
C LEU A 26 -6.56 -0.72 5.11
N TYR A 27 -5.95 -1.05 3.96
CA TYR A 27 -5.16 -2.27 3.81
C TYR A 27 -4.00 -2.31 4.81
N ALA A 28 -3.19 -1.24 4.87
CA ALA A 28 -2.05 -1.17 5.79
C ALA A 28 -2.50 -1.24 7.26
N LEU A 29 -3.58 -0.56 7.61
CA LEU A 29 -4.14 -0.56 8.97
C LEU A 29 -4.68 -1.94 9.36
N LEU A 30 -5.47 -2.58 8.51
CA LEU A 30 -5.99 -3.92 8.76
C LEU A 30 -4.86 -4.95 8.84
N PHE A 31 -3.84 -4.81 7.99
CA PHE A 31 -2.66 -5.66 8.04
C PHE A 31 -1.93 -5.54 9.38
N ALA A 32 -1.57 -4.31 9.78
CA ALA A 32 -0.89 -4.07 11.05
C ALA A 32 -1.75 -4.52 12.25
N PHE A 33 -3.04 -4.23 12.22
CA PHE A 33 -3.97 -4.62 13.29
C PHE A 33 -4.15 -6.13 13.40
N SER A 34 -4.20 -6.85 12.26
CA SER A 34 -4.26 -8.31 12.23
C SER A 34 -3.02 -8.94 12.89
N ARG A 35 -1.86 -8.33 12.66
CA ARG A 35 -0.59 -8.81 13.21
C ARG A 35 -0.46 -8.50 14.70
N LEU A 36 -0.91 -7.34 15.15
CA LEU A 36 -0.90 -6.95 16.57
C LEU A 36 -1.85 -7.81 17.42
N ARG A 37 -3.06 -8.11 16.93
CA ARG A 37 -4.02 -8.97 17.67
C ARG A 37 -3.78 -10.47 17.49
N GLY A 38 -2.93 -10.89 16.56
CA GLY A 38 -2.76 -12.30 16.19
C GLY A 38 -4.02 -12.92 15.53
N ASP A 39 -4.97 -12.08 15.13
CA ASP A 39 -6.31 -12.52 14.75
C ASP A 39 -6.40 -12.70 13.23
N LYS A 40 -6.35 -13.95 12.78
CA LYS A 40 -6.21 -14.34 11.36
C LYS A 40 -7.40 -13.92 10.50
N ARG A 41 -8.54 -13.56 11.10
CA ARG A 41 -9.78 -13.15 10.40
C ARG A 41 -9.68 -11.75 9.79
N LEU A 42 -8.79 -10.90 10.32
CA LEU A 42 -8.53 -9.56 9.77
C LEU A 42 -7.67 -9.58 8.51
N MET A 43 -6.86 -10.63 8.33
CA MET A 43 -5.98 -10.80 7.18
C MET A 43 -6.75 -10.89 5.83
N PRO A 44 -7.82 -11.70 5.67
CA PRO A 44 -8.61 -11.69 4.45
C PRO A 44 -9.31 -10.35 4.21
N LEU A 45 -9.71 -9.63 5.26
CA LEU A 45 -10.29 -8.29 5.11
C LEU A 45 -9.26 -7.27 4.63
N ALA A 46 -8.00 -7.38 5.08
CA ALA A 46 -6.90 -6.57 4.55
C ALA A 46 -6.70 -6.85 3.05
N TYR A 47 -6.64 -8.12 2.63
CA TYR A 47 -6.52 -8.45 1.22
C TYR A 47 -7.74 -8.03 0.39
N LEU A 48 -8.94 -8.04 0.97
CA LEU A 48 -10.13 -7.48 0.32
C LEU A 48 -10.00 -5.97 0.08
N SER A 49 -9.46 -5.23 1.06
CA SER A 49 -9.13 -3.80 0.89
C SER A 49 -8.09 -3.59 -0.21
N TYR A 50 -7.07 -4.45 -0.28
CA TYR A 50 -6.07 -4.40 -1.35
C TYR A 50 -6.66 -4.73 -2.73
N ALA A 51 -7.61 -5.67 -2.81
CA ALA A 51 -8.32 -5.94 -4.07
C ALA A 51 -9.11 -4.70 -4.52
N GLY A 52 -9.76 -4.00 -3.59
CA GLY A 52 -10.40 -2.71 -3.87
C GLY A 52 -9.39 -1.65 -4.35
N LEU A 53 -8.25 -1.53 -3.68
CA LEU A 53 -7.14 -0.64 -4.09
C LEU A 53 -6.70 -0.92 -5.52
N LEU A 54 -6.52 -2.20 -5.87
CA LEU A 54 -6.11 -2.63 -7.20
C LEU A 54 -7.13 -2.19 -8.25
N ILE A 55 -8.43 -2.43 -8.00
CA ILE A 55 -9.49 -2.02 -8.92
C ILE A 55 -9.49 -0.49 -9.07
N ALA A 56 -9.48 0.25 -7.95
CA ALA A 56 -9.48 1.72 -7.97
C ALA A 56 -8.27 2.30 -8.72
N ALA A 57 -7.08 1.72 -8.51
CA ALA A 57 -5.84 2.14 -9.18
C ALA A 57 -5.86 1.85 -10.68
N LEU A 58 -6.43 0.71 -11.11
CA LEU A 58 -6.57 0.40 -12.54
C LEU A 58 -7.55 1.36 -13.22
N PHE A 59 -8.68 1.69 -12.57
CA PHE A 59 -9.62 2.69 -13.06
C PHE A 59 -8.98 4.09 -13.16
N LEU A 60 -8.17 4.48 -12.16
CA LEU A 60 -7.41 5.72 -12.20
C LEU A 60 -6.40 5.72 -13.35
N ALA A 61 -5.65 4.63 -13.52
CA ALA A 61 -4.64 4.49 -14.56
C ALA A 61 -5.25 4.54 -15.97
N ASP A 62 -6.42 3.93 -16.16
CA ASP A 62 -7.16 4.00 -17.43
C ASP A 62 -7.71 5.41 -17.69
N ALA A 63 -8.36 6.03 -16.69
CA ALA A 63 -8.88 7.40 -16.79
C ALA A 63 -7.77 8.44 -17.07
N ALA A 64 -6.57 8.21 -16.50
CA ALA A 64 -5.39 9.02 -16.75
C ALA A 64 -4.62 8.63 -18.03
N ASN A 65 -5.12 7.68 -18.83
CA ASN A 65 -4.50 7.17 -20.05
C ASN A 65 -3.08 6.58 -19.85
N LEU A 66 -2.72 6.21 -18.62
CA LEU A 66 -1.41 5.66 -18.27
C LEU A 66 -1.24 4.24 -18.81
N LEU A 67 -2.33 3.48 -18.95
CA LEU A 67 -2.28 2.10 -19.46
C LEU A 67 -2.01 2.02 -20.96
N LYS A 68 -2.15 3.12 -21.71
CA LYS A 68 -1.93 3.15 -23.17
C LYS A 68 -0.46 3.11 -23.55
N HIS A 69 0.45 3.46 -22.63
CA HIS A 69 1.89 3.42 -22.87
C HIS A 69 2.55 2.35 -21.99
N PRO A 70 3.38 1.46 -22.56
CA PRO A 70 3.95 0.33 -21.83
C PRO A 70 4.81 0.78 -20.64
N PHE A 71 5.55 1.89 -20.78
CA PHE A 71 6.35 2.46 -19.72
C PHE A 71 5.52 2.83 -18.47
N TRP A 72 4.42 3.55 -18.65
CA TRP A 72 3.55 3.97 -17.56
C TRP A 72 2.76 2.79 -16.97
N ALA A 73 2.33 1.84 -17.79
CA ALA A 73 1.73 0.60 -17.32
C ALA A 73 2.67 -0.20 -16.42
N THR A 74 3.97 -0.29 -16.78
CA THR A 74 5.00 -0.90 -15.93
C THR A 74 5.13 -0.20 -14.58
N ILE A 75 5.13 1.14 -14.56
CA ILE A 75 5.18 1.91 -13.30
C ILE A 75 3.97 1.60 -12.42
N VAL A 76 2.76 1.56 -13.00
CA VAL A 76 1.53 1.21 -12.25
C VAL A 76 1.62 -0.21 -11.68
N ALA A 77 2.16 -1.17 -12.46
CA ALA A 77 2.36 -2.53 -11.99
C ALA A 77 3.36 -2.60 -10.81
N PHE A 78 4.49 -1.89 -10.91
CA PHE A 78 5.46 -1.78 -9.81
C PHE A 78 4.86 -1.10 -8.59
N MET A 79 4.08 -0.04 -8.78
CA MET A 79 3.38 0.66 -7.70
C MET A 79 2.43 -0.30 -6.97
N LEU A 80 1.59 -1.04 -7.68
CA LEU A 80 0.69 -2.04 -7.08
C LEU A 80 1.48 -3.12 -6.33
N GLY A 81 2.50 -3.70 -6.96
CA GLY A 81 3.38 -4.66 -6.30
C GLY A 81 4.02 -4.10 -5.03
N GLY A 82 4.49 -2.85 -5.08
CA GLY A 82 5.03 -2.13 -3.93
C GLY A 82 4.00 -1.94 -2.83
N TYR A 83 2.76 -1.55 -3.16
CA TYR A 83 1.69 -1.39 -2.18
C TYR A 83 1.34 -2.71 -1.48
N LEU A 84 1.38 -3.84 -2.17
CA LEU A 84 1.18 -5.16 -1.55
C LEU A 84 2.32 -5.53 -0.60
N LEU A 85 3.56 -5.29 -1.00
CA LEU A 85 4.74 -5.74 -0.26
C LEU A 85 5.14 -4.78 0.87
N ALA A 86 4.78 -3.50 0.78
CA ALA A 86 5.22 -2.48 1.72
C ALA A 86 4.81 -2.77 3.18
N PRO A 87 3.55 -3.10 3.51
CA PRO A 87 3.18 -3.41 4.89
C PRO A 87 3.93 -4.63 5.45
N HIS A 88 4.23 -5.62 4.61
CA HIS A 88 5.00 -6.79 4.99
C HIS A 88 6.46 -6.44 5.30
N ALA A 89 7.10 -5.66 4.44
CA ALA A 89 8.48 -5.22 4.62
C ALA A 89 8.63 -4.34 5.87
N ILE A 90 7.73 -3.35 6.03
CA ILE A 90 7.72 -2.45 7.19
C ILE A 90 7.54 -3.26 8.47
N TRP A 91 6.59 -4.20 8.51
CA TRP A 91 6.39 -5.05 9.68
C TRP A 91 7.63 -5.87 10.03
N HIS A 92 8.29 -6.45 9.03
CA HIS A 92 9.52 -7.23 9.25
C HIS A 92 10.65 -6.37 9.82
N LEU A 93 10.81 -5.14 9.33
CA LEU A 93 11.76 -4.18 9.86
C LEU A 93 11.42 -3.78 11.30
N CYS A 94 10.15 -3.47 11.60
CA CYS A 94 9.70 -3.09 12.94
C CYS A 94 9.96 -4.20 13.96
N VAL A 95 9.65 -5.46 13.65
CA VAL A 95 9.89 -6.58 14.56
C VAL A 95 11.38 -6.88 14.69
N GLY A 96 12.14 -6.79 13.60
CA GLY A 96 13.59 -7.03 13.60
C GLY A 96 14.37 -6.06 14.48
N THR A 97 14.02 -4.78 14.48
CA THR A 97 14.71 -3.78 15.31
C THR A 97 14.40 -3.92 16.80
N HIS A 98 13.16 -4.21 17.17
CA HIS A 98 12.79 -4.42 18.59
C HIS A 98 13.44 -5.69 19.18
N GLY A 99 13.67 -6.74 18.37
CA GLY A 99 14.39 -7.93 18.82
C GLY A 99 15.89 -7.70 19.03
N ALA A 100 16.51 -6.83 18.22
CA ALA A 100 17.92 -6.50 18.35
C ALA A 100 18.23 -5.63 19.58
N GLU A 101 17.28 -4.78 20.00
CA GLU A 101 17.43 -3.90 21.17
C GLU A 101 17.43 -4.65 22.52
N GLN A 102 16.89 -5.87 22.56
CA GLN A 102 16.91 -6.73 23.76
C GLN A 102 18.19 -7.55 23.92
N VAL A 103 19.15 -7.46 22.98
CA VAL A 103 20.46 -8.08 23.12
C VAL A 103 21.33 -7.17 23.99
N GLU A 104 21.29 -7.47 25.29
CA GLU A 104 22.00 -6.86 26.41
C GLU A 104 23.44 -6.40 26.08
N PRO A 105 23.84 -5.17 26.44
CA PRO A 105 25.23 -4.74 26.31
C PRO A 105 26.10 -5.66 27.15
N ALA A 106 27.11 -6.27 26.50
CA ALA A 106 28.06 -7.16 27.16
C ALA A 106 28.57 -6.52 28.47
N PRO A 107 28.64 -7.28 29.58
CA PRO A 107 29.05 -6.73 30.86
C PRO A 107 30.42 -6.08 30.69
N LEU A 108 30.48 -4.78 31.01
CA LEU A 108 31.74 -4.05 31.10
C LEU A 108 32.65 -4.85 32.02
N LYS A 109 33.75 -5.37 31.47
CA LYS A 109 34.81 -5.96 32.27
C LYS A 109 35.44 -4.81 33.05
N ASP A 110 35.04 -4.69 34.31
CA ASP A 110 35.73 -3.87 35.29
C ASP A 110 37.18 -4.38 35.37
N PHE A 111 38.12 -3.54 34.90
CA PHE A 111 39.56 -3.71 35.08
C PHE A 111 40.02 -2.92 36.31
#